data_AF-A0AA48GQ42-F1
#
_entry.id   AF-A0AA48GQ42-F1
#
_cell.length_a   1.000
_cell.length_b   1.000
_cell.length_c   1.000
_cell.angle_alpha   90.00
_cell.angle_beta   90.00
_cell.angle_gamma   90.00
#
_symmetry.space_group_name_H-M   'P 1'
#
loop_
_entity.id
_entity.type
_entity.pdbx_description
1 polymer ?
#
loop_
_entity_poly.entity_id
_entity_poly.type
_entity_poly.pdbx_seq_one_letter_code
_entity_poly.pdbx_strand_id
1 'polypeptide(L)'
;MTGPAGPGGPLPQQFEDGLRLLAAALALKGDRRSEAAAISAACSAIQRFLKILEAASLRRLPDPGGNVQRLRDQCGALLNLRQEPADALDHTLEAARLARDEAARVIALLAVTHD
;
A
#
# COMPACT_ATOMS: atom_id res chain seq x y z
N MET A 1 -23.78 -1.31 20.65
CA MET A 1 -24.50 -1.13 19.38
C MET A 1 -23.46 -1.06 18.28
N THR A 2 -23.17 -2.19 17.64
CA THR A 2 -22.09 -2.35 16.67
C THR A 2 -22.64 -2.01 15.28
N GLY A 3 -22.32 -0.82 14.77
CA GLY A 3 -22.76 -0.36 13.46
C GLY A 3 -22.17 -1.21 12.32
N PRO A 4 -22.84 -1.27 11.16
CA PRO A 4 -22.47 -2.17 10.07
C PRO A 4 -21.10 -1.78 9.52
N ALA A 5 -20.15 -2.71 9.60
CA ALA A 5 -18.90 -2.64 8.87
C ALA A 5 -19.23 -2.53 7.38
N GLY A 6 -18.95 -1.36 6.80
CA GLY A 6 -19.00 -1.19 5.35
C GLY A 6 -18.04 -2.17 4.66
N PRO A 7 -18.10 -2.29 3.33
CA PRO A 7 -17.35 -3.29 2.56
C PRO A 7 -15.81 -3.13 2.59
N GLY A 8 -15.27 -2.24 3.42
CA GLY A 8 -13.88 -2.21 3.83
C GLY A 8 -13.78 -2.61 5.30
N GLY A 9 -13.23 -3.80 5.58
CA GLY A 9 -12.94 -4.22 6.95
C GLY A 9 -12.09 -3.21 7.73
N PRO A 10 -11.94 -3.40 9.05
CA PRO A 10 -11.20 -2.46 9.91
C PRO A 10 -9.78 -2.21 9.36
N LEU A 11 -9.29 -0.96 9.45
CA LEU A 11 -7.98 -0.55 8.89
C LEU A 11 -6.82 -1.50 9.22
N PRO A 12 -6.73 -2.06 10.45
CA PRO A 12 -5.73 -3.10 10.77
C PRO A 12 -5.83 -4.36 9.90
N GLN A 13 -7.04 -4.83 9.58
CA GLN A 13 -7.25 -5.99 8.70
C GLN A 13 -6.80 -5.68 7.28
N GLN A 14 -7.07 -4.47 6.78
CA GLN A 14 -6.62 -4.04 5.45
C GLN A 14 -5.08 -3.97 5.38
N PHE A 15 -4.44 -3.57 6.47
CA PHE A 15 -2.99 -3.54 6.58
C PHE A 15 -2.39 -4.95 6.55
N GLU A 16 -2.96 -5.88 7.33
CA GLU A 16 -2.50 -7.27 7.36
C GLU A 16 -2.65 -7.95 6.00
N ASP A 17 -3.76 -7.72 5.30
CA ASP A 17 -3.94 -8.22 3.94
C ASP A 17 -2.93 -7.59 2.96
N GLY A 18 -2.62 -6.31 3.12
CA GLY A 18 -1.57 -5.64 2.35
C GLY A 18 -0.18 -6.25 2.58
N LEU A 19 0.14 -6.61 3.84
CA LEU A 19 1.39 -7.29 4.18
C LEU A 19 1.48 -8.68 3.54
N ARG A 20 0.39 -9.45 3.53
CA ARG A 20 0.34 -10.78 2.89
C ARG A 20 0.60 -10.67 1.38
N LEU A 21 0.02 -9.68 0.72
CA LEU A 21 0.25 -9.42 -0.71
C LEU A 21 1.68 -8.98 -1.01
N LEU A 22 2.25 -8.12 -0.17
CA LEU A 22 3.66 -7.72 -0.29
C LEU A 22 4.61 -8.92 -0.09
N ALA A 23 4.34 -9.77 0.88
CA ALA A 23 5.10 -11.00 1.12
C ALA A 23 5.02 -11.95 -0.10
N ALA A 24 3.84 -12.11 -0.69
CA ALA A 24 3.66 -12.88 -1.91
C ALA A 24 4.46 -12.29 -3.09
N ALA A 25 4.41 -10.97 -3.28
CA ALA A 25 5.17 -10.30 -4.33
C ALA A 25 6.69 -10.51 -4.17
N LEU A 26 7.20 -10.45 -2.93
CA LEU A 26 8.61 -10.71 -2.62
C LEU A 26 9.01 -12.16 -2.88
N ALA A 27 8.13 -13.12 -2.54
CA ALA A 27 8.37 -14.54 -2.81
C ALA A 27 8.44 -14.84 -4.33
N LEU A 28 7.65 -14.12 -5.13
CA LEU A 28 7.61 -14.29 -6.59
C LEU A 28 8.75 -13.56 -7.33
N LYS A 29 9.47 -12.63 -6.67
CA LYS A 29 10.53 -11.82 -7.30
C LYS A 29 11.66 -12.65 -7.93
N GLY A 30 11.94 -13.84 -7.38
CA GLY A 30 13.03 -14.70 -7.85
C GLY A 30 12.72 -15.49 -9.14
N ASP A 31 11.46 -15.52 -9.59
CA ASP A 31 11.03 -16.32 -10.74
C ASP A 31 10.49 -15.41 -11.86
N ARG A 32 11.24 -15.32 -12.97
CA ARG A 32 10.84 -14.54 -14.16
C ARG A 32 9.50 -14.97 -14.76
N ARG A 33 9.08 -16.22 -14.61
CA ARG A 33 7.76 -16.69 -15.09
C ARG A 33 6.62 -16.12 -14.24
N SER A 34 6.94 -15.68 -13.02
CA SER A 34 6.01 -15.11 -12.06
C SER A 34 6.09 -13.59 -11.97
N GLU A 35 6.88 -12.93 -12.81
CA GLU A 35 7.13 -11.48 -12.75
C GLU A 35 5.83 -10.67 -12.83
N ALA A 36 4.94 -10.99 -13.76
CA ALA A 36 3.63 -10.33 -13.88
C ALA A 36 2.75 -10.56 -12.63
N ALA A 37 2.82 -11.74 -12.01
CA ALA A 37 2.10 -12.05 -10.79
C ALA A 37 2.69 -11.30 -9.58
N ALA A 38 4.02 -11.14 -9.53
CA ALA A 38 4.72 -10.36 -8.52
C ALA A 38 4.34 -8.88 -8.60
N ILE A 39 4.33 -8.30 -9.81
CA ILE A 39 3.90 -6.91 -10.05
C ILE A 39 2.43 -6.73 -9.64
N SER A 40 1.54 -7.64 -10.06
CA SER A 40 0.12 -7.59 -9.71
C SER A 40 -0.11 -7.66 -8.19
N ALA A 41 0.61 -8.55 -7.49
CA ALA A 41 0.55 -8.67 -6.03
C ALA A 41 1.07 -7.39 -5.35
N ALA A 42 2.18 -6.82 -5.82
CA ALA A 42 2.74 -5.58 -5.29
C ALA A 42 1.79 -4.38 -5.51
N CYS A 43 1.20 -4.25 -6.70
CA CYS A 43 0.16 -3.26 -7.00
C CYS A 43 -1.06 -3.42 -6.09
N SER A 44 -1.50 -4.66 -5.85
CA SER A 44 -2.63 -4.93 -4.95
C SER A 44 -2.31 -4.56 -3.50
N ALA A 45 -1.07 -4.78 -3.04
CA ALA A 45 -0.59 -4.36 -1.73
C ALA A 45 -0.60 -2.82 -1.62
N ILE A 46 -0.03 -2.13 -2.60
CA ILE A 46 -0.01 -0.67 -2.70
C ILE A 46 -1.43 -0.09 -2.60
N GLN A 47 -2.38 -0.61 -3.38
CA GLN A 47 -3.77 -0.13 -3.36
C GLN A 47 -4.41 -0.26 -1.97
N ARG A 48 -4.10 -1.35 -1.24
CA ARG A 48 -4.60 -1.52 0.14
C ARG A 48 -3.97 -0.52 1.10
N PHE A 49 -2.66 -0.29 1.01
CA PHE A 49 -1.99 0.72 1.84
C PHE A 49 -2.49 2.13 1.53
N LEU A 50 -2.70 2.47 0.26
CA LEU A 50 -3.28 3.76 -0.15
C LEU A 50 -4.68 4.00 0.41
N LYS A 51 -5.54 2.98 0.47
CA LYS A 51 -6.88 3.09 1.10
C LYS A 51 -6.80 3.42 2.59
N ILE A 52 -5.78 2.91 3.30
CA ILE A 52 -5.55 3.23 4.71
C ILE A 52 -5.16 4.71 4.87
N LEU A 53 -4.26 5.18 3.99
CA LEU A 53 -3.82 6.57 3.97
C LEU A 53 -4.97 7.53 3.61
N GLU A 54 -5.80 7.17 2.64
CA GLU A 54 -7.00 7.92 2.27
C GLU A 54 -7.99 7.99 3.44
N ALA A 55 -8.26 6.87 4.12
CA ALA A 55 -9.11 6.84 5.29
C ALA A 55 -8.59 7.72 6.43
N ALA A 56 -7.27 7.82 6.60
CA ALA A 56 -6.67 8.72 7.58
C ALA A 56 -6.73 10.20 7.17
N SER A 57 -6.57 10.51 5.88
CA SER A 57 -6.76 11.87 5.36
C SER A 57 -8.19 12.36 5.55
N LEU A 58 -9.19 11.49 5.37
CA LEU A 58 -10.60 11.80 5.65
C LEU A 58 -10.85 12.10 7.14
N ARG A 59 -10.04 11.51 8.03
CA ARG A 59 -10.04 11.79 9.47
C ARG A 59 -9.25 13.05 9.86
N ARG A 60 -8.77 13.83 8.87
CA ARG A 60 -7.91 15.00 9.04
C ARG A 60 -6.66 14.73 9.86
N LEU A 61 -6.10 13.51 9.80
CA LEU A 61 -4.74 13.33 10.27
C LEU A 61 -3.83 14.17 9.37
N PRO A 62 -2.94 15.00 9.95
CA PRO A 62 -1.97 15.72 9.15
C PRO A 62 -1.13 14.69 8.37
N ASP A 63 -0.95 14.94 7.07
CA ASP A 63 0.04 14.29 6.21
C ASP A 63 1.26 15.22 6.11
N PRO A 64 2.06 15.37 7.19
CA PRO A 64 3.08 16.42 7.27
C PRO A 64 4.20 16.28 6.23
N GLY A 65 4.30 15.12 5.55
CA GLY A 65 5.34 14.85 4.56
C GLY A 65 4.90 14.95 3.10
N GLY A 66 3.60 15.12 2.80
CA GLY A 66 3.11 14.93 1.42
C GLY A 66 3.36 13.51 0.89
N ASN A 67 3.56 12.55 1.79
CA ASN A 67 4.00 11.19 1.46
C ASN A 67 2.91 10.47 0.68
N VAL A 68 1.64 10.74 0.98
CA VAL A 68 0.49 10.18 0.25
C VAL A 68 0.49 10.65 -1.21
N GLN A 69 0.74 11.94 -1.45
CA GLN A 69 0.79 12.50 -2.80
C GLN A 69 1.99 11.93 -3.57
N ARG A 70 3.18 11.91 -2.94
CA ARG A 70 4.40 11.34 -3.54
C ARG A 70 4.25 9.87 -3.87
N LEU A 71 3.55 9.10 -3.03
CA LEU A 71 3.29 7.69 -3.27
C LEU A 71 2.31 7.51 -4.43
N ARG A 72 1.28 8.36 -4.52
CA ARG A 72 0.33 8.38 -5.63
C ARG A 72 1.03 8.73 -6.95
N ASP A 73 1.94 9.69 -6.95
CA ASP A 73 2.73 10.08 -8.11
C ASP A 73 3.70 8.96 -8.54
N GLN A 74 4.33 8.26 -7.60
CA GLN A 74 5.14 7.07 -7.89
C GLN A 74 4.30 5.92 -8.45
N CYS A 75 3.11 5.66 -7.91
CA CYS A 75 2.19 4.69 -8.48
C CYS A 75 1.72 5.08 -9.88
N GLY A 76 1.46 6.37 -10.10
CA GLY A 76 1.11 6.91 -11.41
C GLY A 76 2.24 6.77 -12.43
N ALA A 77 3.49 7.00 -12.01
CA ALA A 77 4.67 6.79 -12.83
C ALA A 77 4.88 5.31 -13.20
N LEU A 78 4.60 4.39 -12.26
CA LEU A 78 4.71 2.94 -12.49
C LEU A 78 3.59 2.39 -13.38
N LEU A 79 2.38 2.96 -13.29
CA LEU A 79 1.25 2.60 -14.16
C LEU A 79 1.37 3.21 -15.57
N ASN A 80 2.16 4.28 -15.75
CA ASN A 80 2.49 4.83 -17.06
C ASN A 80 3.60 4.01 -17.72
N LEU A 81 3.19 2.87 -18.29
CA LEU A 81 3.98 1.90 -19.03
C LEU A 81 4.78 2.49 -20.20
N ARG A 82 6.05 2.84 -19.95
CA ARG A 82 7.16 2.83 -20.92
C ARG A 82 8.51 2.39 -20.32
N GLN A 83 8.52 1.78 -19.13
CA GLN A 83 9.77 1.33 -18.50
C GLN A 83 10.07 -0.13 -18.81
N GLU A 84 11.35 -0.48 -18.87
CA GLU A 84 11.80 -1.86 -19.05
C GLU A 84 11.26 -2.74 -17.91
N PRO A 85 10.77 -3.95 -18.23
CA PRO A 85 10.04 -4.80 -17.27
C PRO A 85 10.89 -5.20 -16.04
N ALA A 86 12.21 -5.25 -16.21
CA ALA A 86 13.15 -5.62 -15.15
C ALA A 86 13.19 -4.61 -13.99
N ASP A 87 13.09 -3.30 -14.29
CA ASP A 87 13.10 -2.25 -13.26
C ASP A 87 11.71 -2.00 -12.67
N ALA A 88 10.65 -2.34 -13.42
CA ALA A 88 9.27 -2.12 -13.00
C ALA A 88 8.92 -2.89 -11.71
N LEU A 89 9.39 -4.14 -11.58
CA LEU A 89 9.13 -4.93 -10.37
C LEU A 89 9.85 -4.36 -9.14
N ASP A 90 11.12 -3.98 -9.28
CA ASP A 90 11.90 -3.41 -8.18
C ASP A 90 11.30 -2.07 -7.71
N HIS A 91 10.95 -1.17 -8.64
CA HIS A 91 10.28 0.07 -8.28
C HIS A 91 8.90 -0.16 -7.64
N THR A 92 8.13 -1.14 -8.11
CA THR A 92 6.81 -1.45 -7.53
C THR A 92 6.96 -2.02 -6.11
N LEU A 93 7.97 -2.87 -5.87
CA LEU A 93 8.25 -3.39 -4.53
C LEU A 93 8.74 -2.29 -3.58
N GLU A 94 9.55 -1.35 -4.06
CA GLU A 94 9.98 -0.19 -3.28
C GLU A 94 8.80 0.70 -2.92
N ALA A 95 7.94 1.03 -3.89
CA ALA A 95 6.70 1.76 -3.65
C ALA A 95 5.80 1.05 -2.62
N ALA A 96 5.66 -0.27 -2.71
CA ALA A 96 4.88 -1.05 -1.75
C ALA A 96 5.47 -1.01 -0.32
N ARG A 97 6.80 -0.99 -0.18
CA ARG A 97 7.47 -0.84 1.12
C ARG A 97 7.25 0.54 1.72
N LEU A 98 7.39 1.59 0.92
CA LEU A 98 7.10 2.97 1.36
C LEU A 98 5.64 3.11 1.81
N ALA A 99 4.72 2.54 1.03
CA ALA A 99 3.28 2.57 1.34
C ALA A 99 2.98 1.86 2.66
N ARG A 100 3.61 0.70 2.89
CA ARG A 100 3.51 -0.04 4.15
C ARG A 100 4.00 0.80 5.32
N ASP A 101 5.17 1.42 5.20
CA ASP A 101 5.78 2.15 6.32
C ASP A 101 4.93 3.37 6.71
N GLU A 102 4.35 4.07 5.74
CA GLU A 102 3.44 5.18 6.01
C GLU A 102 2.10 4.68 6.58
N ALA A 103 1.53 3.60 6.03
CA ALA A 103 0.31 3.01 6.57
C ALA A 103 0.50 2.51 8.02
N ALA A 104 1.66 1.96 8.36
CA ALA A 104 2.00 1.55 9.72
C ALA A 104 2.05 2.74 10.68
N ARG A 105 2.67 3.86 10.27
CA ARG A 105 2.69 5.11 11.06
C ARG A 105 1.29 5.64 11.29
N VAL A 106 0.47 5.68 10.25
CA VAL A 106 -0.92 6.14 10.33
C VAL A 106 -1.75 5.27 11.27
N ILE A 107 -1.61 3.95 11.19
CA ILE A 107 -2.30 3.03 12.10
C ILE A 107 -1.87 3.26 13.55
N ALA A 108 -0.57 3.45 13.80
CA ALA A 108 -0.06 3.76 15.13
C ALA A 108 -0.62 5.09 15.67
N LEU A 109 -0.66 6.15 14.86
CA LEU A 109 -1.24 7.44 15.22
C LEU A 109 -2.74 7.32 15.55
N LEU A 110 -3.49 6.58 14.74
CA LEU A 110 -4.91 6.34 14.98
C LEU A 110 -5.16 5.55 16.27
N ALA A 111 -4.28 4.62 16.63
CA ALA A 111 -4.37 3.88 17.89
C ALA A 111 -4.13 4.78 19.11
N VAL A 112 -3.22 5.75 19.01
CA VAL A 112 -2.92 6.71 20.10
C VAL A 112 -4.03 7.74 20.29
N THR A 113 -4.82 8.06 19.26
CA THR A 113 -5.91 9.07 19.37
C THR A 113 -7.20 8.52 20.00
N HIS A 114 -7.22 7.25 20.42
CA HIS A 114 -8.37 6.60 21.08
C HIS A 114 -8.14 6.32 22.58
N ASP A 115 -7.05 6.84 23.17
CA ASP A 115 -6.80 6.83 24.63
C ASP A 115 -7.18 8.16 25.27
#